data_AF-A0A433KQE6-F1
#
_entry.id   AF-A0A433KQE6-F1
#
_cell.length_a   1.000
_cell.length_b   1.000
_cell.length_c   1.000
_cell.angle_alpha   90.00
_cell.angle_beta   90.00
_cell.angle_gamma   90.00
#
_symmetry.space_group_name_H-M   'P 1'
#
loop_
_entity.id
_entity.type
_entity.pdbx_description
1 polymer ?
#
loop_
_entity_poly.entity_id
_entity_poly.type
_entity_poly.pdbx_seq_one_letter_code
_entity_poly.pdbx_strand_id
1 'polypeptide(L)'
;MPMPATLLHNQPIEQRIDALLALSRQHAEHFCSPGAWLSRQRYLAQHPTSIVVMKCMDGRIHIPYATRTPLGIITPFRNLGGIFDLGWPYLGELLTDTVMSATNAGRGTLLLITYHFSQGNPARGCAGFACDTQAAKAHAHAIALQAGELFGEDHQQVYPLVCGFETDSDALILHGQNDALLDIRQWVGKPSDSLSAQLQTVCSDMPADMRRDLLPLLEGNLAHVSELQGVKRTLDIEHREWAICIGRGFDFLHVPNTALIIGPYGPDLAEPIGTAAAIIEANMQAGRIPDDGFMLLASTPYHHSGVDRARAVLKSRFLSEFAEGVIRREHPALSQKMRCHTAVVHWPTRRLDAISTR
;
A
#
# COMPACT_ATOMS: atom_id res chain seq x y z
N MET A 1 -3.45 23.40 -11.46
CA MET A 1 -4.05 22.59 -10.38
C MET A 1 -4.16 21.16 -10.87
N PRO A 2 -3.80 20.12 -10.07
CA PRO A 2 -4.03 18.74 -10.50
C PRO A 2 -5.52 18.56 -10.76
N MET A 3 -5.88 17.95 -11.88
CA MET A 3 -7.28 17.64 -12.16
C MET A 3 -7.79 16.70 -11.05
N PRO A 4 -8.97 16.95 -10.46
CA PRO A 4 -9.55 16.03 -9.49
C PRO A 4 -9.64 14.63 -10.11
N ALA A 5 -9.38 13.59 -9.30
CA ALA A 5 -9.39 12.18 -9.72
C ALA A 5 -10.70 11.79 -10.47
N THR A 6 -11.79 12.48 -10.14
CA THR A 6 -13.11 12.35 -10.75
C THR A 6 -13.14 12.72 -12.23
N LEU A 7 -12.22 13.57 -12.71
CA LEU A 7 -12.10 13.92 -14.13
C LEU A 7 -11.16 13.00 -14.89
N LEU A 8 -10.21 12.36 -14.20
CA LEU A 8 -9.15 11.59 -14.85
C LEU A 8 -9.67 10.29 -15.44
N HIS A 9 -10.43 9.49 -14.67
CA HIS A 9 -10.86 8.15 -15.10
C HIS A 9 -11.77 8.15 -16.35
N ASN A 10 -12.43 9.28 -16.66
CA ASN A 10 -13.28 9.45 -17.84
C ASN A 10 -12.55 9.98 -19.08
N GLN A 11 -11.27 10.34 -18.98
CA GLN A 11 -10.48 10.77 -20.14
C GLN A 11 -10.11 9.56 -21.03
N PRO A 12 -9.79 9.80 -22.32
CA PRO A 12 -9.21 8.76 -23.18
C PRO A 12 -7.97 8.10 -22.54
N ILE A 13 -7.79 6.79 -22.78
CA ILE A 13 -6.73 5.99 -22.16
C ILE A 13 -5.33 6.62 -22.27
N GLU A 14 -4.98 7.18 -23.42
CA GLU A 14 -3.67 7.82 -23.62
C GLU A 14 -3.48 9.03 -22.70
N GLN A 15 -4.51 9.86 -22.53
CA GLN A 15 -4.46 11.02 -21.62
C GLN A 15 -4.39 10.58 -20.16
N ARG A 16 -5.07 9.48 -19.80
CA ARG A 16 -4.99 8.89 -18.46
C ARG A 16 -3.59 8.41 -18.15
N ILE A 17 -2.96 7.69 -19.08
CA ILE A 17 -1.57 7.22 -18.98
C ILE A 17 -0.60 8.40 -18.85
N ASP A 18 -0.72 9.40 -19.72
CA ASP A 18 0.15 10.58 -19.71
C ASP A 18 0.07 11.34 -18.38
N ALA A 19 -1.14 11.52 -17.86
CA ALA A 19 -1.37 12.14 -16.57
C ALA A 19 -0.77 11.30 -15.42
N LEU A 20 -0.88 9.98 -15.47
CA LEU A 20 -0.30 9.08 -14.46
C LEU A 20 1.23 9.14 -14.45
N LEU A 21 1.84 9.16 -15.63
CA LEU A 21 3.30 9.31 -15.78
C LEU A 21 3.76 10.72 -15.39
N ALA A 22 2.96 11.76 -15.66
CA ALA A 22 3.22 13.11 -15.19
C ALA A 22 3.15 13.21 -13.66
N LEU A 23 2.17 12.54 -13.03
CA LEU A 23 2.05 12.44 -11.58
C LEU A 23 3.29 11.80 -10.96
N SER A 24 3.84 10.76 -11.60
CA SER A 24 5.10 10.14 -11.17
C SER A 24 6.27 11.13 -11.18
N ARG A 25 6.40 11.94 -12.25
CA ARG A 25 7.46 12.97 -12.35
C ARG A 25 7.29 14.05 -11.28
N GLN A 26 6.08 14.59 -11.13
CA GLN A 26 5.76 15.61 -10.11
C GLN A 26 6.03 15.08 -8.70
N HIS A 27 5.68 13.81 -8.43
CA HIS A 27 5.98 13.17 -7.16
C HIS A 27 7.48 13.11 -6.91
N ALA A 28 8.28 12.65 -7.88
CA ALA A 28 9.73 12.58 -7.73
C ALA A 28 10.36 13.97 -7.51
N GLU A 29 9.91 14.99 -8.23
CA GLU A 29 10.35 16.38 -8.06
C GLU A 29 10.03 16.93 -6.66
N HIS A 30 8.78 16.77 -6.21
CA HIS A 30 8.37 17.17 -4.87
C HIS A 30 9.14 16.40 -3.80
N PHE A 31 9.25 15.08 -3.95
CA PHE A 31 9.98 14.20 -3.04
C PHE A 31 11.43 14.66 -2.89
N CYS A 32 12.10 15.01 -3.99
CA CYS A 32 13.48 15.47 -3.98
C CYS A 32 13.67 16.95 -3.61
N SER A 33 12.60 17.72 -3.46
CA SER A 33 12.71 19.13 -3.11
C SER A 33 13.43 19.31 -1.76
N PRO A 34 14.26 20.35 -1.57
CA PRO A 34 15.01 20.54 -0.34
C PRO A 34 14.13 20.57 0.91
N GLY A 35 12.97 21.25 0.82
CA GLY A 35 12.00 21.34 1.90
C GLY A 35 11.39 19.98 2.26
N ALA A 36 10.90 19.22 1.28
CA ALA A 36 10.32 17.91 1.54
C ALA A 36 11.37 16.93 2.08
N TRP A 37 12.60 16.98 1.55
CA TRP A 37 13.70 16.16 2.03
C TRP A 37 14.04 16.47 3.49
N LEU A 38 14.25 17.74 3.85
CA LEU A 38 14.54 18.15 5.23
C LEU A 38 13.39 17.81 6.20
N SER A 39 12.14 17.97 5.77
CA SER A 39 10.98 17.59 6.58
C SER A 39 10.96 16.08 6.89
N ARG A 40 11.29 15.23 5.90
CA ARG A 40 11.42 13.79 6.15
C ARG A 40 12.58 13.45 7.08
N GLN A 41 13.75 14.10 6.91
CA GLN A 41 14.89 13.90 7.81
C GLN A 41 14.55 14.30 9.24
N ARG A 42 13.86 15.44 9.43
CA ARG A 42 13.39 15.88 10.74
C ARG A 42 12.41 14.89 11.36
N TYR A 43 11.45 14.41 10.57
CA TYR A 43 10.50 13.40 11.03
C TYR A 43 11.22 12.14 11.49
N LEU A 44 12.13 11.59 10.70
CA LEU A 44 12.88 10.37 11.03
C LEU A 44 13.82 10.56 12.24
N ALA A 45 14.33 11.77 12.48
CA ALA A 45 15.12 12.07 13.66
C ALA A 45 14.26 12.11 14.94
N GLN A 46 13.00 12.51 14.84
CA GLN A 46 12.04 12.55 15.95
C GLN A 46 11.36 11.20 16.19
N HIS A 47 11.14 10.45 15.11
CA HIS A 47 10.44 9.18 15.06
C HIS A 47 11.32 8.14 14.34
N PRO A 48 12.36 7.61 15.01
CA PRO A 48 13.32 6.72 14.38
C PRO A 48 12.77 5.34 14.04
N THR A 49 11.63 4.92 14.59
CA THR A 49 11.05 3.60 14.30
C THR A 49 10.83 3.40 12.80
N SER A 50 11.35 2.30 12.26
CA SER A 50 11.10 1.90 10.87
C SER A 50 9.68 1.35 10.75
N ILE A 51 8.86 1.96 9.90
CA ILE A 51 7.45 1.57 9.74
C ILE A 51 7.28 0.79 8.45
N VAL A 52 6.99 -0.50 8.58
CA VAL A 52 6.68 -1.40 7.47
C VAL A 52 5.19 -1.71 7.50
N VAL A 53 4.52 -1.60 6.36
CA VAL A 53 3.07 -1.87 6.24
C VAL A 53 2.84 -2.98 5.22
N MET A 54 2.26 -4.09 5.67
CA MET A 54 1.78 -5.18 4.84
C MET A 54 0.28 -4.99 4.59
N LYS A 55 -0.13 -4.78 3.33
CA LYS A 55 -1.51 -4.41 2.99
C LYS A 55 -2.02 -4.99 1.68
N CYS A 56 -3.33 -4.87 1.48
CA CYS A 56 -3.99 -5.24 0.23
C CYS A 56 -3.55 -4.34 -0.95
N MET A 57 -3.68 -4.87 -2.17
CA MET A 57 -3.53 -4.12 -3.42
C MET A 57 -4.64 -3.08 -3.66
N ASP A 58 -5.74 -3.18 -2.90
CA ASP A 58 -6.90 -2.30 -2.96
C ASP A 58 -6.49 -0.82 -2.88
N GLY A 59 -6.92 -0.03 -3.87
CA GLY A 59 -6.57 1.38 -4.01
C GLY A 59 -7.06 2.28 -2.89
N ARG A 60 -8.05 1.82 -2.09
CA ARG A 60 -8.62 2.56 -0.95
C ARG A 60 -7.70 2.56 0.27
N ILE A 61 -6.81 1.56 0.40
CA ILE A 61 -5.95 1.42 1.59
C ILE A 61 -4.68 2.26 1.46
N HIS A 62 -4.86 3.57 1.56
CA HIS A 62 -3.77 4.52 1.51
C HIS A 62 -3.34 4.99 2.91
N ILE A 63 -2.58 4.15 3.62
CA ILE A 63 -2.13 4.46 4.99
C ILE A 63 -1.47 5.85 5.13
N PRO A 64 -0.43 6.26 4.35
CA PRO A 64 0.15 7.60 4.55
C PRO A 64 -0.84 8.77 4.38
N TYR A 65 -1.84 8.63 3.51
CA TYR A 65 -2.88 9.64 3.31
C TYR A 65 -3.83 9.64 4.51
N ALA A 66 -4.34 8.46 4.88
CA ALA A 66 -5.25 8.27 6.00
C ALA A 66 -4.62 8.66 7.35
N THR A 67 -3.30 8.57 7.50
CA THR A 67 -2.56 8.93 8.72
C THR A 67 -1.85 10.28 8.62
N ARG A 68 -2.03 11.02 7.50
CA ARG A 68 -1.35 12.31 7.22
C ARG A 68 0.17 12.23 7.37
N THR A 69 0.73 11.06 7.12
CA THR A 69 2.16 10.80 7.26
C THR A 69 2.88 11.21 5.97
N PRO A 70 4.02 11.94 6.07
CA PRO A 70 4.79 12.29 4.89
C PRO A 70 5.16 11.06 4.04
N LEU A 71 5.04 11.19 2.71
CA LEU A 71 5.42 10.11 1.80
C LEU A 71 6.90 9.75 1.95
N GLY A 72 7.21 8.46 1.94
CA GLY A 72 8.55 7.92 2.13
C GLY A 72 8.95 7.60 3.57
N ILE A 73 8.08 7.86 4.55
CA ILE A 73 8.26 7.38 5.93
C ILE A 73 7.83 5.91 6.07
N ILE A 74 6.66 5.58 5.52
CA ILE A 74 6.10 4.23 5.56
C ILE A 74 6.64 3.41 4.38
N THR A 75 7.11 2.19 4.64
CA THR A 75 7.54 1.23 3.63
C THR A 75 6.41 0.22 3.34
N PRO A 76 5.73 0.31 2.18
CA PRO A 76 4.58 -0.55 1.90
C PRO A 76 4.99 -1.85 1.17
N PHE A 77 4.35 -2.94 1.56
CA PHE A 77 4.26 -4.21 0.85
C PHE A 77 2.78 -4.42 0.49
N ARG A 78 2.51 -4.67 -0.79
CA ARG A 78 1.15 -4.82 -1.32
C ARG A 78 0.98 -6.16 -2.01
N ASN A 79 -0.03 -6.92 -1.63
CA ASN A 79 -0.44 -8.13 -2.34
C ASN A 79 -1.98 -8.24 -2.35
N LEU A 80 -2.55 -9.10 -3.20
CA LEU A 80 -3.98 -9.39 -3.15
C LEU A 80 -4.38 -9.79 -1.73
N GLY A 81 -5.43 -9.15 -1.20
CA GLY A 81 -5.94 -9.38 0.14
C GLY A 81 -5.05 -8.94 1.31
N GLY A 82 -3.81 -8.52 1.06
CA GLY A 82 -2.79 -8.51 2.11
C GLY A 82 -2.38 -9.93 2.50
N ILE A 83 -2.54 -10.88 1.59
CA ILE A 83 -2.12 -12.27 1.76
C ILE A 83 -0.60 -12.30 1.57
N PHE A 84 0.11 -12.63 2.63
CA PHE A 84 1.55 -12.82 2.62
C PHE A 84 1.91 -14.12 3.32
N ASP A 85 3.07 -14.65 2.95
CA ASP A 85 3.76 -15.75 3.62
C ASP A 85 5.22 -15.31 3.80
N LEU A 86 5.64 -15.09 5.05
CA LEU A 86 6.97 -14.59 5.37
C LEU A 86 8.07 -15.62 5.08
N GLY A 87 7.71 -16.90 4.89
CA GLY A 87 8.59 -17.95 4.41
C GLY A 87 8.81 -17.94 2.89
N TRP A 88 8.04 -17.16 2.13
CA TRP A 88 8.25 -17.04 0.68
C TRP A 88 9.63 -16.41 0.40
N PRO A 89 10.54 -17.07 -0.36
CA PRO A 89 11.95 -16.68 -0.42
C PRO A 89 12.18 -15.21 -0.77
N TYR A 90 11.50 -14.69 -1.80
CA TYR A 90 11.71 -13.30 -2.21
C TYR A 90 11.14 -12.27 -1.23
N LEU A 91 9.97 -12.55 -0.64
CA LEU A 91 9.38 -11.65 0.37
C LEU A 91 10.19 -11.69 1.66
N GLY A 92 10.53 -12.89 2.13
CA GLY A 92 11.30 -13.14 3.33
C GLY A 92 12.65 -12.44 3.28
N GLU A 93 13.44 -12.64 2.22
CA GLU A 93 14.71 -11.94 2.03
C GLU A 93 14.56 -10.41 2.09
N LEU A 94 13.57 -9.86 1.37
CA LEU A 94 13.35 -8.42 1.32
C LEU A 94 12.90 -7.84 2.68
N LEU A 95 12.05 -8.56 3.41
CA LEU A 95 11.60 -8.15 4.73
C LEU A 95 12.75 -8.23 5.74
N THR A 96 13.52 -9.32 5.73
CA THR A 96 14.70 -9.49 6.57
C THR A 96 15.73 -8.40 6.29
N ASP A 97 16.06 -8.12 5.03
CA ASP A 97 16.96 -7.02 4.68
C ASP A 97 16.45 -5.66 5.20
N THR A 98 15.14 -5.43 5.12
CA THR A 98 14.51 -4.20 5.62
C THR A 98 14.65 -4.08 7.14
N VAL A 99 14.38 -5.16 7.88
CA VAL A 99 14.53 -5.22 9.34
C VAL A 99 16.00 -5.07 9.73
N MET A 100 16.91 -5.82 9.11
CA MET A 100 18.34 -5.76 9.41
C MET A 100 18.94 -4.39 9.13
N SER A 101 18.50 -3.70 8.06
CA SER A 101 18.88 -2.32 7.78
C SER A 101 18.40 -1.34 8.86
N ALA A 102 17.20 -1.55 9.43
CA ALA A 102 16.73 -0.77 10.57
C ALA A 102 17.55 -1.06 11.84
N THR A 103 17.78 -2.34 12.15
CA THR A 103 18.59 -2.78 13.30
C THR A 103 20.00 -2.23 13.25
N ASN A 104 20.69 -2.31 12.11
CA ASN A 104 22.05 -1.79 11.93
C ASN A 104 22.12 -0.26 12.08
N ALA A 105 21.00 0.44 11.88
CA ALA A 105 20.88 1.87 12.11
C ALA A 105 20.40 2.20 13.54
N GLY A 106 20.31 1.22 14.44
CA GLY A 106 19.86 1.38 15.82
C GLY A 106 18.36 1.69 15.95
N ARG A 107 17.54 1.27 14.98
CA ARG A 107 16.10 1.55 14.92
C ARG A 107 15.30 0.28 15.11
N GLY A 108 14.26 0.34 15.92
CA GLY A 108 13.22 -0.71 15.97
C GLY A 108 12.38 -0.73 14.69
N THR A 109 11.70 -1.84 14.43
CA THR A 109 10.75 -1.97 13.32
C THR A 109 9.34 -2.24 13.82
N LEU A 110 8.40 -1.37 13.44
CA LEU A 110 6.97 -1.61 13.57
C LEU A 110 6.45 -2.25 12.27
N LEU A 111 6.00 -3.50 12.36
CA LEU A 111 5.40 -4.22 11.25
C LEU A 111 3.87 -4.16 11.37
N LEU A 112 3.26 -3.19 10.68
CA LEU A 112 1.81 -3.02 10.59
C LEU A 112 1.24 -4.02 9.59
N ILE A 113 0.49 -5.00 10.08
CA ILE A 113 -0.11 -6.08 9.28
C ILE A 113 -1.59 -5.79 9.15
N THR A 114 -2.03 -5.48 7.94
CA THR A 114 -3.36 -4.91 7.73
C THR A 114 -4.35 -5.87 7.10
N TYR A 115 -5.59 -5.82 7.58
CA TYR A 115 -6.78 -6.30 6.88
C TYR A 115 -7.74 -5.12 6.66
N HIS A 116 -8.70 -5.26 5.75
CA HIS A 116 -9.68 -4.18 5.52
C HIS A 116 -11.09 -4.71 5.31
N PHE A 117 -12.06 -3.86 5.60
CA PHE A 117 -13.48 -4.14 5.44
C PHE A 117 -14.26 -2.84 5.26
N SER A 118 -15.51 -2.95 4.81
CA SER A 118 -16.45 -1.83 4.73
C SER A 118 -17.63 -2.12 5.65
N GLN A 119 -17.87 -1.26 6.64
CA GLN A 119 -18.95 -1.46 7.61
C GLN A 119 -20.32 -1.23 6.98
N GLY A 120 -20.46 -0.24 6.10
CA GLY A 120 -21.72 0.14 5.48
C GLY A 120 -22.21 -0.84 4.42
N ASN A 121 -21.32 -1.65 3.83
CA ASN A 121 -21.69 -2.74 2.93
C ASN A 121 -20.60 -3.83 2.92
N PRO A 122 -20.89 -5.02 3.49
CA PRO A 122 -19.95 -6.14 3.52
C PRO A 122 -19.45 -6.58 2.13
N ALA A 123 -20.27 -6.47 1.08
CA ALA A 123 -19.89 -6.83 -0.29
C ALA A 123 -18.78 -5.93 -0.89
N ARG A 124 -18.39 -4.86 -0.18
CA ARG A 124 -17.25 -3.99 -0.55
C ARG A 124 -16.00 -4.27 0.27
N GLY A 125 -16.00 -5.38 1.03
CA GLY A 125 -14.87 -5.84 1.81
C GLY A 125 -13.72 -6.29 0.93
N CYS A 126 -12.80 -7.04 1.53
CA CYS A 126 -11.62 -7.53 0.84
C CYS A 126 -11.96 -8.61 -0.20
N ALA A 127 -11.81 -8.30 -1.49
CA ALA A 127 -12.05 -9.28 -2.56
C ALA A 127 -11.13 -10.51 -2.46
N GLY A 128 -9.90 -10.34 -1.99
CA GLY A 128 -8.95 -11.44 -1.77
C GLY A 128 -9.40 -12.47 -0.72
N PHE A 129 -10.38 -12.13 0.11
CA PHE A 129 -11.01 -13.03 1.08
C PHE A 129 -12.50 -13.20 0.80
N ALA A 130 -12.96 -12.98 -0.44
CA ALA A 130 -14.38 -13.05 -0.80
C ALA A 130 -15.30 -12.21 0.10
N CYS A 131 -14.81 -11.05 0.55
CA CYS A 131 -15.46 -10.15 1.51
C CYS A 131 -15.66 -10.72 2.93
N ASP A 132 -15.05 -11.84 3.27
CA ASP A 132 -15.02 -12.36 4.64
C ASP A 132 -14.01 -11.59 5.49
N THR A 133 -14.54 -10.73 6.35
CA THR A 133 -13.73 -9.90 7.27
C THR A 133 -13.03 -10.74 8.33
N GLN A 134 -13.63 -11.84 8.78
CA GLN A 134 -13.03 -12.70 9.80
C GLN A 134 -11.88 -13.50 9.21
N ALA A 135 -12.03 -14.03 8.00
CA ALA A 135 -10.94 -14.70 7.28
C ALA A 135 -9.76 -13.74 7.04
N ALA A 136 -10.03 -12.51 6.59
CA ALA A 136 -8.99 -11.49 6.39
C ALA A 136 -8.27 -11.12 7.69
N LYS A 137 -9.01 -10.94 8.80
CA LYS A 137 -8.45 -10.68 10.12
C LYS A 137 -7.62 -11.87 10.62
N ALA A 138 -8.12 -13.09 10.49
CA ALA A 138 -7.42 -14.31 10.92
C ALA A 138 -6.09 -14.47 10.18
N HIS A 139 -6.06 -14.18 8.86
CA HIS A 139 -4.83 -14.20 8.08
C HIS A 139 -3.82 -13.15 8.55
N ALA A 140 -4.27 -11.94 8.90
CA ALA A 140 -3.39 -10.92 9.48
C ALA A 140 -2.75 -11.38 10.79
N HIS A 141 -3.49 -12.07 11.66
CA HIS A 141 -2.90 -12.68 12.87
C HIS A 141 -1.92 -13.81 12.54
N ALA A 142 -2.18 -14.63 11.51
CA ALA A 142 -1.25 -15.66 11.07
C ALA A 142 0.09 -15.08 10.61
N ILE A 143 0.08 -13.95 9.89
CA ILE A 143 1.31 -13.23 9.50
C ILE A 143 2.03 -12.68 10.75
N ALA A 144 1.29 -12.20 11.75
CA ALA A 144 1.89 -11.70 13.00
C ALA A 144 2.60 -12.84 13.76
N LEU A 145 2.04 -14.05 13.77
CA LEU A 145 2.70 -15.23 14.33
C LEU A 145 3.98 -15.59 13.55
N GLN A 146 3.94 -15.61 12.21
CA GLN A 146 5.14 -15.84 11.40
C GLN A 146 6.23 -14.78 11.67
N ALA A 147 5.85 -13.53 11.92
CA ALA A 147 6.80 -12.49 12.27
C ALA A 147 7.47 -12.75 13.63
N GLY A 148 6.72 -13.26 14.61
CA GLY A 148 7.27 -13.72 15.89
C GLY A 148 8.22 -14.91 15.73
N GLU A 149 7.88 -15.89 14.89
CA GLU A 149 8.76 -17.02 14.58
C GLU A 149 10.06 -16.58 13.89
N LEU A 150 9.99 -15.58 13.01
CA LEU A 150 11.12 -15.11 12.22
C LEU A 150 12.04 -14.14 12.97
N PHE A 151 11.48 -13.23 13.77
CA PHE A 151 12.21 -12.12 14.41
C PHE A 151 12.24 -12.18 15.94
N GLY A 152 11.59 -13.18 16.54
CA GLY A 152 11.49 -13.35 17.98
C GLY A 152 10.20 -12.78 18.59
N GLU A 153 9.80 -13.35 19.73
CA GLU A 153 8.56 -13.02 20.45
C GLU A 153 8.76 -12.00 21.59
N ASP A 154 9.98 -11.51 21.80
CA ASP A 154 10.27 -10.53 22.86
C ASP A 154 9.81 -9.10 22.51
N HIS A 155 9.40 -8.90 21.25
CA HIS A 155 8.89 -7.66 20.68
C HIS A 155 9.83 -6.44 20.81
N GLN A 156 11.12 -6.66 21.09
CA GLN A 156 12.07 -5.57 21.33
C GLN A 156 12.52 -4.90 20.02
N GLN A 157 12.88 -5.71 19.03
CA GLN A 157 13.43 -5.23 17.77
C GLN A 157 12.38 -5.11 16.67
N VAL A 158 11.45 -6.07 16.61
CA VAL A 158 10.33 -6.09 15.66
C VAL A 158 9.03 -6.24 16.44
N TYR A 159 8.09 -5.32 16.23
CA TYR A 159 6.74 -5.42 16.80
C TYR A 159 5.72 -5.69 15.68
N PRO A 160 5.15 -6.90 15.59
CA PRO A 160 4.07 -7.20 14.66
C PRO A 160 2.73 -6.70 15.20
N LEU A 161 2.18 -5.65 14.60
CA LEU A 161 0.90 -5.06 15.00
C LEU A 161 -0.17 -5.35 13.96
N VAL A 162 -1.18 -6.16 14.34
CA VAL A 162 -2.37 -6.36 13.51
C VAL A 162 -3.23 -5.10 13.55
N CYS A 163 -3.61 -4.63 12.37
CA CYS A 163 -4.34 -3.38 12.19
C CYS A 163 -5.48 -3.53 11.18
N GLY A 164 -6.72 -3.31 11.61
CA GLY A 164 -7.87 -3.18 10.71
C GLY A 164 -7.92 -1.80 10.06
N PHE A 165 -8.35 -1.76 8.80
CA PHE A 165 -8.66 -0.52 8.07
C PHE A 165 -10.12 -0.54 7.64
N GLU A 166 -10.94 0.34 8.20
CA GLU A 166 -12.35 0.47 7.80
C GLU A 166 -12.47 1.47 6.65
N THR A 167 -12.82 0.96 5.46
CA THR A 167 -12.70 1.72 4.21
C THR A 167 -13.76 2.79 4.00
N ASP A 168 -14.86 2.80 4.76
CA ASP A 168 -15.89 3.83 4.60
C ASP A 168 -15.46 5.13 5.29
N SER A 169 -14.78 5.01 6.43
CA SER A 169 -14.32 6.13 7.25
C SER A 169 -12.81 6.38 7.21
N ASP A 170 -12.04 5.53 6.50
CA ASP A 170 -10.56 5.51 6.50
C ASP A 170 -9.95 5.33 7.90
N ALA A 171 -10.67 4.70 8.82
CA ALA A 171 -10.26 4.59 10.21
C ALA A 171 -9.41 3.34 10.49
N LEU A 172 -8.39 3.51 11.32
CA LEU A 172 -7.56 2.43 11.84
C LEU A 172 -8.17 1.78 13.08
N ILE A 173 -7.97 0.47 13.19
CA ILE A 173 -8.32 -0.35 14.35
C ILE A 173 -7.08 -1.14 14.77
N LEU A 174 -6.49 -0.83 15.92
CA LEU A 174 -5.35 -1.58 16.44
C LEU A 174 -5.80 -2.76 17.29
N HIS A 175 -5.16 -3.89 17.09
CA HIS A 175 -5.37 -5.11 17.89
C HIS A 175 -4.15 -5.28 18.79
N GLY A 176 -4.36 -5.09 20.09
CA GLY A 176 -3.37 -5.27 21.12
C GLY A 176 -3.44 -6.65 21.76
N GLN A 177 -2.78 -6.78 22.91
CA GLN A 177 -2.80 -8.02 23.69
C GLN A 177 -4.15 -8.27 24.37
N ASN A 178 -4.47 -9.53 24.67
CA ASN A 178 -5.68 -9.93 25.39
C ASN A 178 -6.99 -9.38 24.76
N ASP A 179 -7.09 -9.44 23.43
CA ASP A 179 -8.21 -8.90 22.65
C ASP A 179 -8.47 -7.40 22.85
N ALA A 180 -7.49 -6.65 23.37
CA ALA A 180 -7.60 -5.20 23.50
C ALA A 180 -7.69 -4.55 22.11
N LEU A 181 -8.59 -3.58 21.97
CA LEU A 181 -8.87 -2.91 20.71
C LEU A 181 -8.80 -1.39 20.87
N LEU A 182 -8.19 -0.74 19.89
CA LEU A 182 -8.24 0.71 19.73
C LEU A 182 -8.82 1.04 18.35
N ASP A 183 -10.10 1.41 18.31
CA ASP A 183 -10.79 1.86 17.10
C ASP A 183 -10.86 3.38 17.06
N ILE A 184 -10.17 4.01 16.11
CA ILE A 184 -10.04 5.48 16.01
C ILE A 184 -11.40 6.18 15.90
N ARG A 185 -12.43 5.53 15.35
CA ARG A 185 -13.76 6.13 15.23
C ARG A 185 -14.39 6.43 16.58
N GLN A 186 -14.05 5.64 17.59
CA GLN A 186 -14.51 5.83 18.97
C GLN A 186 -13.80 6.98 19.69
N TRP A 187 -12.81 7.59 19.04
CA TRP A 187 -12.00 8.68 19.58
C TRP A 187 -12.37 10.06 18.99
N VAL A 188 -13.24 10.09 17.98
CA VAL A 188 -13.69 11.37 17.43
C VAL A 188 -14.41 12.20 18.49
N GLY A 189 -14.01 13.46 18.62
CA GLY A 189 -14.53 14.38 19.64
C GLY A 189 -13.96 14.17 21.04
N LYS A 190 -13.10 13.17 21.27
CA LYS A 190 -12.36 13.00 22.53
C LYS A 190 -11.05 13.80 22.51
N PRO A 191 -10.51 14.19 23.67
CA PRO A 191 -9.19 14.83 23.74
C PRO A 191 -8.10 13.92 23.16
N SER A 192 -7.23 14.46 22.31
CA SER A 192 -6.09 13.73 21.72
C SER A 192 -5.14 13.19 22.80
N ASP A 193 -4.98 13.93 23.89
CA ASP A 193 -3.98 13.63 24.92
C ASP A 193 -4.26 12.31 25.66
N SER A 194 -5.51 11.85 25.67
CA SER A 194 -5.87 10.55 26.25
C SER A 194 -5.64 9.36 25.30
N LEU A 195 -5.37 9.62 24.01
CA LEU A 195 -5.07 8.57 23.02
C LEU A 195 -3.76 7.86 23.32
N SER A 196 -2.76 8.58 23.80
CA SER A 196 -1.46 8.02 24.22
C SER A 196 -1.62 7.01 25.37
N ALA A 197 -2.43 7.35 26.38
CA ALA A 197 -2.72 6.46 27.51
C ALA A 197 -3.50 5.21 27.06
N GLN A 198 -4.45 5.35 26.13
CA GLN A 198 -5.13 4.20 25.56
C GLN A 198 -4.18 3.32 24.76
N LEU A 199 -3.31 3.92 23.93
CA LEU A 199 -2.34 3.18 23.15
C LEU A 199 -1.40 2.39 24.07
N GLN A 200 -0.98 2.96 25.21
CA GLN A 200 -0.21 2.23 26.22
C GLN A 200 -0.97 1.07 26.85
N THR A 201 -2.28 1.21 27.03
CA THR A 201 -3.13 0.13 27.57
C THR A 201 -3.27 -1.01 26.56
N VAL A 202 -3.52 -0.68 25.30
CA VAL A 202 -3.77 -1.65 24.23
C VAL A 202 -2.48 -2.35 23.80
N CYS A 203 -1.39 -1.59 23.62
CA CYS A 203 -0.07 -2.07 23.21
C CYS A 203 0.93 -1.94 24.36
N SER A 204 0.66 -2.63 25.47
CA SER A 204 1.43 -2.52 26.72
C SER A 204 2.79 -3.21 26.65
N ASP A 205 2.93 -4.22 25.81
CA ASP A 205 4.16 -4.95 25.51
C ASP A 205 5.01 -4.28 24.42
N MET A 206 4.48 -3.25 23.76
CA MET A 206 5.23 -2.49 22.75
C MET A 206 6.31 -1.63 23.41
N PRO A 207 7.56 -1.63 22.88
CA PRO A 207 8.61 -0.72 23.34
C PRO A 207 8.15 0.73 23.34
N ALA A 208 8.54 1.49 24.38
CA ALA A 208 8.07 2.86 24.57
C ALA A 208 8.40 3.78 23.38
N ASP A 209 9.56 3.59 22.75
CA ASP A 209 9.98 4.35 21.57
C ASP A 209 9.09 4.06 20.35
N MET A 210 8.79 2.78 20.07
CA MET A 210 7.88 2.41 18.98
C MET A 210 6.48 2.94 19.24
N ARG A 211 6.01 2.87 20.49
CA ARG A 211 4.69 3.39 20.87
C ARG A 211 4.60 4.90 20.70
N ARG A 212 5.64 5.63 21.10
CA ARG A 212 5.77 7.09 20.86
C ARG A 212 5.71 7.39 19.37
N ASP A 213 6.38 6.60 18.54
CA ASP A 213 6.48 6.84 17.10
C ASP A 213 5.22 6.40 16.32
N LEU A 214 4.42 5.49 16.88
CA LEU A 214 3.09 5.12 16.37
C LEU A 214 2.03 6.19 16.65
N LEU A 215 2.14 6.91 17.78
CA LEU A 215 1.13 7.89 18.18
C LEU A 215 0.83 8.96 17.11
N PRO A 216 1.82 9.61 16.44
CA PRO A 216 1.55 10.56 15.37
C PRO A 216 0.73 10.00 14.20
N LEU A 217 0.84 8.70 13.90
CA LEU A 217 0.04 8.07 12.85
C LEU A 217 -1.43 7.98 13.27
N LEU A 218 -1.69 7.67 14.55
CA LEU A 218 -3.04 7.59 15.10
C LEU A 218 -3.68 8.96 15.26
N GLU A 219 -2.92 9.97 15.69
CA GLU A 219 -3.38 11.36 15.76
C GLU A 219 -3.71 11.90 14.37
N GLY A 220 -2.85 11.63 13.38
CA GLY A 220 -3.10 11.97 11.99
C GLY A 220 -4.34 11.26 11.44
N ASN A 221 -4.57 9.99 11.80
CA ASN A 221 -5.77 9.25 11.42
C ASN A 221 -7.03 9.78 12.11
N LEU A 222 -6.95 10.12 13.39
CA LEU A 222 -8.06 10.74 14.12
C LEU A 222 -8.46 12.08 13.48
N ALA A 223 -7.49 12.92 13.14
CA ALA A 223 -7.74 14.19 12.47
C ALA A 223 -8.40 13.97 11.09
N HIS A 224 -7.90 12.99 10.32
CA HIS A 224 -8.48 12.61 9.02
C HIS A 224 -9.92 12.12 9.13
N VAL A 225 -10.17 11.16 10.02
CA VAL A 225 -11.52 10.60 10.26
C VAL A 225 -12.48 11.69 10.77
N SER A 226 -12.01 12.61 11.62
CA SER A 226 -12.81 13.71 12.15
C SER A 226 -13.25 14.69 11.06
N GLU A 227 -12.36 15.02 10.11
CA GLU A 227 -12.70 15.87 8.96
C GLU A 227 -13.68 15.20 7.98
N LEU A 228 -13.68 13.87 7.92
CA LEU A 228 -14.64 13.12 7.12
C LEU A 228 -16.03 13.02 7.77
N GLN A 229 -16.17 13.29 9.07
CA GLN A 229 -17.47 13.25 9.74
C GLN A 229 -18.41 14.36 9.24
N GLY A 230 -19.65 14.00 8.91
CA GLY A 230 -20.68 14.94 8.47
C GLY A 230 -20.57 15.37 6.99
N VAL A 231 -19.46 15.04 6.31
CA VAL A 231 -19.37 15.18 4.86
C VAL A 231 -20.22 14.07 4.24
N LYS A 232 -21.30 14.44 3.53
CA LYS A 232 -21.97 13.52 2.60
C LYS A 232 -20.99 13.19 1.48
N ARG A 233 -20.12 12.22 1.73
CA ARG A 233 -19.42 11.53 0.66
C ARG A 233 -20.53 10.88 -0.17
N THR A 234 -20.66 11.29 -1.45
CA THR A 234 -20.71 10.24 -2.46
C THR A 234 -19.39 9.53 -2.24
N LEU A 235 -19.41 8.53 -1.35
CA LEU A 235 -18.30 7.61 -1.22
C LEU A 235 -17.98 7.29 -2.69
N ASP A 236 -16.73 7.44 -3.12
CA ASP A 236 -16.33 6.93 -4.43
C ASP A 236 -16.24 5.41 -4.21
N ILE A 237 -17.41 4.82 -3.91
CA ILE A 237 -17.70 3.50 -3.32
C ILE A 237 -17.18 2.40 -4.23
N GLU A 238 -17.24 2.71 -5.52
CA GLU A 238 -17.05 1.77 -6.58
C GLU A 238 -15.59 1.78 -7.00
N HIS A 239 -15.02 0.59 -7.08
CA HIS A 239 -13.76 0.33 -7.77
C HIS A 239 -13.82 0.95 -9.17
N ARG A 240 -12.89 1.86 -9.46
CA ARG A 240 -12.71 2.56 -10.74
C ARG A 240 -11.26 2.50 -11.22
N GLU A 241 -10.50 1.57 -10.67
CA GLU A 241 -9.14 1.29 -11.09
C GLU A 241 -9.15 0.95 -12.58
N TRP A 242 -8.23 1.57 -13.32
CA TRP A 242 -8.04 1.40 -14.77
C TRP A 242 -6.57 1.09 -15.12
N ALA A 243 -5.73 0.90 -14.09
CA ALA A 243 -4.33 0.53 -14.24
C ALA A 243 -4.00 -0.68 -13.36
N ILE A 244 -3.21 -1.61 -13.90
CA ILE A 244 -2.60 -2.72 -13.18
C ILE A 244 -1.11 -2.41 -13.06
N CYS A 245 -0.60 -2.35 -11.83
CA CYS A 245 0.79 -2.03 -11.53
C CYS A 245 1.48 -3.25 -10.92
N ILE A 246 2.46 -3.83 -11.61
CA ILE A 246 3.17 -5.04 -11.16
C ILE A 246 4.58 -4.70 -10.70
N GLY A 247 4.97 -5.21 -9.54
CA GLY A 247 6.28 -4.96 -8.95
C GLY A 247 6.23 -3.96 -7.81
N ARG A 248 7.11 -2.95 -7.83
CA ARG A 248 7.35 -2.04 -6.69
C ARG A 248 7.68 -0.61 -7.15
N GLY A 249 7.59 0.31 -6.17
CA GLY A 249 7.94 1.73 -6.32
C GLY A 249 6.87 2.58 -7.00
N PHE A 250 5.63 2.28 -6.65
CA PHE A 250 4.44 3.04 -7.02
C PHE A 250 4.02 4.03 -5.94
N ASP A 251 4.96 4.58 -5.18
CA ASP A 251 4.69 5.50 -4.06
C ASP A 251 3.94 6.78 -4.51
N PHE A 252 4.08 7.12 -5.80
CA PHE A 252 3.37 8.23 -6.43
C PHE A 252 1.87 7.94 -6.67
N LEU A 253 1.44 6.67 -6.66
CA LEU A 253 0.03 6.27 -6.82
C LEU A 253 -0.71 6.43 -5.50
N HIS A 254 -0.89 7.70 -5.13
CA HIS A 254 -1.61 8.12 -3.93
C HIS A 254 -3.07 8.54 -4.20
N VAL A 255 -3.47 8.52 -5.47
CA VAL A 255 -4.83 8.83 -5.89
C VAL A 255 -5.68 7.57 -5.73
N PRO A 256 -6.73 7.58 -4.87
CA PRO A 256 -7.62 6.44 -4.71
C PRO A 256 -8.26 6.02 -6.04
N ASN A 257 -8.70 4.77 -6.14
CA ASN A 257 -9.43 4.22 -7.29
C ASN A 257 -8.72 4.40 -8.65
N THR A 258 -7.38 4.46 -8.67
CA THR A 258 -6.60 4.65 -9.91
C THR A 258 -5.98 3.34 -10.39
N ALA A 259 -5.33 2.60 -9.50
CA ALA A 259 -4.56 1.43 -9.85
C ALA A 259 -4.65 0.31 -8.82
N LEU A 260 -4.60 -0.93 -9.31
CA LEU A 260 -4.39 -2.15 -8.52
C LEU A 260 -2.89 -2.44 -8.52
N ILE A 261 -2.26 -2.50 -7.33
CA ILE A 261 -0.80 -2.66 -7.20
C ILE A 261 -0.46 -4.05 -6.66
N ILE A 262 0.15 -4.89 -7.49
CA ILE A 262 0.51 -6.28 -7.18
C ILE A 262 2.02 -6.37 -7.00
N GLY A 263 2.46 -6.71 -5.80
CA GLY A 263 3.84 -7.09 -5.54
C GLY A 263 4.10 -8.58 -5.76
N PRO A 264 5.30 -8.99 -6.20
CA PRO A 264 5.64 -10.39 -6.47
C PRO A 264 5.98 -11.14 -5.17
N TYR A 265 5.05 -11.16 -4.22
CA TYR A 265 5.27 -11.64 -2.85
C TYR A 265 4.65 -12.99 -2.54
N GLY A 266 4.10 -13.68 -3.55
CA GLY A 266 3.55 -15.02 -3.42
C GLY A 266 4.10 -15.97 -4.49
N PRO A 267 3.98 -17.29 -4.27
CA PRO A 267 4.42 -18.31 -5.22
C PRO A 267 3.59 -18.31 -6.51
N ASP A 268 2.30 -17.95 -6.43
CA ASP A 268 1.42 -17.77 -7.57
C ASP A 268 1.19 -16.27 -7.83
N LEU A 269 1.95 -15.73 -8.78
CA LEU A 269 1.76 -14.35 -9.24
C LEU A 269 0.64 -14.24 -10.29
N ALA A 270 0.18 -15.35 -10.88
CA ALA A 270 -0.85 -15.32 -11.91
C ALA A 270 -2.23 -15.01 -11.31
N GLU A 271 -2.60 -15.65 -10.20
CA GLU A 271 -3.89 -15.42 -9.50
C GLU A 271 -4.18 -13.93 -9.21
N PRO A 272 -3.28 -13.15 -8.57
CA PRO A 272 -3.55 -11.74 -8.30
C PRO A 272 -3.62 -10.90 -9.60
N ILE A 273 -2.89 -11.28 -10.65
CA ILE A 273 -2.94 -10.61 -11.96
C ILE A 273 -4.28 -10.88 -12.64
N GLY A 274 -4.73 -12.13 -12.68
CA GLY A 274 -6.04 -12.51 -13.22
C GLY A 274 -7.18 -11.84 -12.45
N THR A 275 -7.10 -11.83 -11.12
CA THR A 275 -8.07 -11.12 -10.27
C THR A 275 -8.12 -9.63 -10.59
N ALA A 276 -6.97 -8.98 -10.77
CA ALA A 276 -6.93 -7.57 -11.15
C ALA A 276 -7.52 -7.34 -12.55
N ALA A 277 -7.22 -8.20 -13.52
CA ALA A 277 -7.80 -8.14 -14.86
C ALA A 277 -9.33 -8.29 -14.83
N ALA A 278 -9.86 -9.22 -14.03
CA ALA A 278 -11.29 -9.39 -13.82
C ALA A 278 -11.95 -8.14 -13.22
N ILE A 279 -11.28 -7.47 -12.28
CA ILE A 279 -11.76 -6.20 -11.71
C ILE A 279 -11.83 -5.10 -12.79
N ILE A 280 -10.79 -4.95 -13.62
CA ILE A 280 -10.78 -3.97 -14.73
C ILE A 280 -11.92 -4.27 -15.71
N GLU A 281 -12.08 -5.53 -16.12
CA GLU A 281 -13.13 -5.95 -17.05
C GLU A 281 -14.53 -5.69 -16.48
N ALA A 282 -14.76 -6.01 -15.21
CA ALA A 282 -16.02 -5.72 -14.52
C ALA A 282 -16.26 -4.20 -14.35
N ASN A 283 -15.21 -3.38 -14.23
CA ASN A 283 -15.33 -1.93 -14.21
C ASN A 283 -15.79 -1.39 -15.58
N MET A 284 -15.23 -1.90 -16.69
CA MET A 284 -15.62 -1.53 -18.05
C MET A 284 -17.05 -1.97 -18.37
N GLN A 285 -17.42 -3.21 -18.07
CA GLN A 285 -18.77 -3.75 -18.32
C GLN A 285 -19.86 -2.99 -17.56
N ALA A 286 -19.56 -2.56 -16.33
CA ALA A 286 -20.47 -1.75 -15.52
C ALA A 286 -20.51 -0.27 -15.93
N GLY A 287 -19.71 0.16 -16.92
CA GLY A 287 -19.60 1.56 -17.33
C GLY A 287 -18.93 2.46 -16.27
N ARG A 288 -18.22 1.88 -15.30
CA ARG A 288 -17.52 2.61 -14.23
C ARG A 288 -16.23 3.28 -14.73
N ILE A 289 -15.63 2.72 -15.77
CA ILE A 289 -14.54 3.31 -16.54
C ILE A 289 -14.85 3.17 -18.05
N PRO A 290 -14.32 4.05 -18.92
CA PRO A 290 -14.51 3.92 -20.36
C PRO A 290 -13.95 2.59 -20.91
N ASP A 291 -14.62 2.05 -21.94
CA ASP A 291 -14.22 0.81 -22.61
C ASP A 291 -13.21 1.04 -23.77
N ASP A 292 -12.18 1.83 -23.49
CA ASP A 292 -11.14 2.28 -24.43
C ASP A 292 -9.74 1.76 -24.06
N GLY A 293 -9.64 0.98 -22.98
CA GLY A 293 -8.43 0.28 -22.56
C GLY A 293 -7.98 0.56 -21.14
N PHE A 294 -6.86 -0.06 -20.78
CA PHE A 294 -6.28 -0.01 -19.45
C PHE A 294 -4.76 -0.05 -19.54
N MET A 295 -4.09 0.44 -18.49
CA MET A 295 -2.64 0.43 -18.41
C MET A 295 -2.12 -0.80 -17.67
N LEU A 296 -1.12 -1.48 -18.22
CA LEU A 296 -0.27 -2.41 -17.48
C LEU A 296 1.09 -1.74 -17.26
N LEU A 297 1.46 -1.44 -16.01
CA LEU A 297 2.73 -0.81 -15.66
C LEU A 297 3.58 -1.76 -14.79
N ALA A 298 4.69 -2.25 -15.33
CA ALA A 298 5.66 -3.04 -14.56
C ALA A 298 6.84 -2.17 -14.10
N SER A 299 7.18 -2.21 -12.81
CA SER A 299 8.30 -1.44 -12.25
C SER A 299 9.06 -2.19 -11.16
N THR A 300 10.38 -1.99 -11.11
CA THR A 300 11.28 -2.55 -10.09
C THR A 300 12.21 -1.46 -9.55
N PRO A 301 12.35 -1.32 -8.22
CA PRO A 301 13.25 -0.36 -7.61
C PRO A 301 14.71 -0.78 -7.74
N TYR A 302 15.59 0.22 -7.82
CA TYR A 302 17.03 0.09 -7.66
C TYR A 302 17.58 1.22 -6.79
N HIS A 303 18.65 0.96 -6.06
CA HIS A 303 19.34 1.93 -5.21
C HIS A 303 20.58 2.50 -5.89
N HIS A 304 21.34 1.67 -6.60
CA HIS A 304 22.63 2.06 -7.18
C HIS A 304 22.63 1.87 -8.69
N SER A 305 23.30 2.78 -9.41
CA SER A 305 23.60 2.58 -10.83
C SER A 305 24.52 1.37 -11.05
N GLY A 306 24.58 0.87 -12.29
CA GLY A 306 25.36 -0.32 -12.64
C GLY A 306 24.55 -1.61 -12.50
N VAL A 307 25.10 -2.60 -11.78
CA VAL A 307 24.54 -3.96 -11.69
C VAL A 307 23.12 -3.97 -11.09
N ASP A 308 22.87 -3.18 -10.06
CA ASP A 308 21.55 -3.13 -9.41
C ASP A 308 20.47 -2.59 -10.36
N ARG A 309 20.75 -1.48 -11.06
CA ARG A 309 19.87 -0.97 -12.13
C ARG A 309 19.68 -2.00 -13.25
N ALA A 310 20.74 -2.68 -13.69
CA ALA A 310 20.64 -3.70 -14.74
C ALA A 310 19.74 -4.86 -14.31
N ARG A 311 19.85 -5.31 -13.06
CA ARG A 311 18.97 -6.32 -12.46
C ARG A 311 17.52 -5.83 -12.39
N ALA A 312 17.28 -4.57 -11.99
CA ALA A 312 15.94 -3.99 -11.97
C ALA A 312 15.30 -3.96 -13.38
N VAL A 313 16.07 -3.63 -14.42
CA VAL A 313 15.61 -3.67 -15.82
C VAL A 313 15.18 -5.08 -16.22
N LEU A 314 15.98 -6.11 -15.90
CA LEU A 314 15.64 -7.50 -16.19
C LEU A 314 14.35 -7.94 -15.47
N LYS A 315 14.24 -7.61 -14.18
CA LYS A 315 13.05 -7.92 -13.37
C LYS A 315 11.80 -7.23 -13.91
N SER A 316 11.86 -5.94 -14.23
CA SER A 316 10.71 -5.22 -14.77
C SER A 316 10.23 -5.79 -16.11
N ARG A 317 11.15 -6.17 -17.01
CA ARG A 317 10.79 -6.82 -18.28
C ARG A 317 10.11 -8.16 -18.04
N PHE A 318 10.70 -9.01 -17.19
CA PHE A 318 10.10 -10.29 -16.82
C PHE A 318 8.69 -10.12 -16.26
N LEU A 319 8.50 -9.19 -15.31
CA LEU A 319 7.18 -8.92 -14.72
C LEU A 319 6.17 -8.43 -15.75
N SER A 320 6.61 -7.57 -16.69
CA SER A 320 5.77 -7.07 -17.78
C SER A 320 5.32 -8.21 -18.70
N GLU A 321 6.26 -9.02 -19.19
CA GLU A 321 6.02 -10.14 -20.11
C GLU A 321 5.16 -11.22 -19.45
N PHE A 322 5.44 -11.55 -18.19
CA PHE A 322 4.68 -12.51 -17.41
C PHE A 322 3.23 -12.05 -17.22
N ALA A 323 3.02 -10.81 -16.77
CA ALA A 323 1.69 -10.28 -16.55
C ALA A 323 0.87 -10.17 -17.84
N GLU A 324 1.48 -9.71 -18.92
CA GLU A 324 0.85 -9.71 -20.24
C GLU A 324 0.45 -11.13 -20.67
N GLY A 325 1.32 -12.12 -20.46
CA GLY A 325 1.04 -13.53 -20.77
C GLY A 325 -0.13 -14.11 -19.97
N VAL A 326 -0.23 -13.79 -18.67
CA VAL A 326 -1.36 -14.18 -17.81
C VAL A 326 -2.67 -13.57 -18.33
N ILE A 327 -2.69 -12.24 -18.54
CA ILE A 327 -3.89 -11.53 -19.00
C ILE A 327 -4.34 -12.02 -20.37
N ARG A 328 -3.41 -12.26 -21.30
CA ARG A 328 -3.74 -12.79 -22.63
C ARG A 328 -4.38 -14.17 -22.57
N ARG A 329 -3.94 -15.03 -21.64
CA ARG A 329 -4.47 -16.38 -21.47
C ARG A 329 -5.86 -16.38 -20.82
N GLU A 330 -6.04 -15.57 -19.78
CA GLU A 330 -7.23 -15.62 -18.92
C GLU A 330 -8.33 -14.64 -19.36
N HIS A 331 -7.94 -13.48 -19.92
CA HIS A 331 -8.85 -12.42 -20.38
C HIS A 331 -8.46 -11.96 -21.80
N PRO A 332 -8.59 -12.82 -22.84
CA PRO A 332 -8.09 -12.55 -24.19
C PRO A 332 -8.71 -11.29 -24.82
N ALA A 333 -10.00 -11.03 -24.61
CA ALA A 333 -10.66 -9.83 -25.13
C ALA A 333 -10.13 -8.55 -24.47
N LEU A 334 -9.97 -8.55 -23.15
CA LEU A 334 -9.38 -7.44 -22.40
C LEU A 334 -7.94 -7.17 -22.85
N SER A 335 -7.16 -8.23 -23.10
CA SER A 335 -5.75 -8.11 -23.50
C SER A 335 -5.52 -7.28 -24.76
N GLN A 336 -6.49 -7.26 -25.68
CA GLN A 336 -6.43 -6.45 -26.92
C GLN A 336 -6.50 -4.94 -26.64
N LYS A 337 -7.02 -4.55 -25.48
CA LYS A 337 -7.18 -3.16 -25.03
C LYS A 337 -6.07 -2.72 -24.06
N MET A 338 -5.11 -3.60 -23.79
CA MET A 338 -4.01 -3.35 -22.85
C MET A 338 -2.96 -2.39 -23.44
N ARG A 339 -2.48 -1.46 -22.62
CA ARG A 339 -1.35 -0.56 -22.92
C ARG A 339 -0.20 -0.87 -21.95
N CYS A 340 0.79 -1.60 -22.44
CA CYS A 340 1.95 -2.02 -21.65
C CYS A 340 3.00 -0.92 -21.52
N HIS A 341 3.43 -0.65 -20.30
CA HIS A 341 4.58 0.20 -19.97
C HIS A 341 5.50 -0.55 -19.02
N THR A 342 6.79 -0.51 -19.32
CA THR A 342 7.82 -1.08 -18.45
C THR A 342 8.74 0.04 -17.97
N ALA A 343 9.05 0.04 -16.69
CA ALA A 343 9.87 1.06 -16.06
C ALA A 343 10.80 0.48 -14.99
N VAL A 344 11.76 1.29 -14.56
CA VAL A 344 12.52 1.08 -13.32
C VAL A 344 12.41 2.33 -12.48
N VAL A 345 12.52 2.20 -11.16
CA VAL A 345 12.42 3.34 -10.25
C VAL A 345 13.67 3.48 -9.41
N HIS A 346 14.31 4.63 -9.47
CA HIS A 346 15.42 4.94 -8.60
C HIS A 346 14.87 5.20 -7.20
N TRP A 347 15.09 4.27 -6.27
CA TRP A 347 14.49 4.34 -4.94
C TRP A 347 14.86 5.64 -4.22
N PRO A 348 16.13 6.08 -4.09
CA PRO A 348 16.47 7.30 -3.37
C PRO A 348 15.76 8.57 -3.84
N THR A 349 15.46 8.69 -5.14
CA THR A 349 14.83 9.88 -5.73
C THR A 349 13.37 9.68 -6.13
N ARG A 350 12.86 8.45 -6.02
CA ARG A 350 11.53 8.02 -6.53
C ARG A 350 11.30 8.31 -8.02
N ARG A 351 12.37 8.55 -8.79
CA ARG A 351 12.28 8.81 -10.23
C ARG A 351 11.96 7.52 -10.97
N LEU A 352 10.85 7.52 -11.70
CA LEU A 352 10.44 6.45 -12.59
C LEU A 352 11.02 6.71 -13.99
N ASP A 353 11.83 5.79 -14.49
CA ASP A 353 12.41 5.83 -15.83
C ASP A 353 11.75 4.75 -16.70
N ALA A 354 11.06 5.15 -17.77
CA ALA A 354 10.54 4.21 -18.76
C ALA A 354 11.70 3.49 -19.45
N ILE A 355 11.51 2.20 -19.71
CA ILE A 355 12.47 1.37 -20.44
C ILE A 355 11.77 0.69 -21.61
N SER A 356 12.50 0.47 -22.70
CA SER A 356 11.93 -0.26 -23.84
C SER A 356 11.62 -1.71 -23.46
N THR A 357 10.41 -2.13 -23.79
CA THR A 357 10.08 -3.54 -24.02
C THR A 357 10.97 -4.05 -25.16
N ARG A 358 11.42 -5.31 -25.05
CA ARG A 358 12.31 -5.90 -26.06
C ARG A 358 11.54 -6.30 -27.30
#